data_AF-A0A7S0WMU4-F1
#
_entry.id   AF-A0A7S0WMU4-F1
#
_cell.length_a   1.000
_cell.length_b   1.000
_cell.length_c   1.000
_cell.angle_alpha   90.00
_cell.angle_beta   90.00
_cell.angle_gamma   90.00
#
_symmetry.space_group_name_H-M   'P 1'
#
loop_
_entity.id
_entity.type
_entity.pdbx_description
1 polymer ?
#
loop_
_entity_poly.entity_id
_entity_poly.type
_entity_poly.pdbx_seq_one_letter_code
_entity_poly.pdbx_strand_id
1 'polypeptide(L)'
;IVEVNSDMRSLLVVVPGPRGAKLSRGFSFDACLDPSTRQEDVFSKIGVHQLLQAALVGYSCTIFAYGQTGSGKTYTMSGVEDVLDCERYSGDATDGLITRSLLYLFDAVRSASGGGQQHQYTLRASYAEIYNEQAYDLLERPGS
;
A
#
# COMPACT_ATOMS: atom_id res chain seq x y z
N ILE A 1 -16.10 17.96 -9.46
CA ILE A 1 -14.81 17.70 -10.12
C ILE A 1 -13.75 17.70 -9.03
N VAL A 2 -12.86 16.72 -9.03
CA VAL A 2 -11.69 16.69 -8.14
C VAL A 2 -10.48 16.90 -9.02
N GLU A 3 -9.67 17.89 -8.68
CA GLU A 3 -8.45 18.23 -9.41
C GLU A 3 -7.27 18.11 -8.45
N VAL A 4 -6.27 17.29 -8.82
CA VAL A 4 -5.00 17.23 -8.11
C VAL A 4 -4.12 18.35 -8.67
N ASN A 5 -3.58 19.18 -7.79
CA ASN A 5 -2.70 20.28 -8.20
C ASN A 5 -1.35 19.73 -8.68
N SER A 6 -0.64 20.53 -9.48
CA SER A 6 0.67 20.17 -10.04
C SER A 6 1.74 19.92 -8.99
N ASP A 7 1.54 20.39 -7.76
CA ASP A 7 2.41 20.14 -6.61
C ASP A 7 2.28 18.71 -6.06
N MET A 8 1.26 17.95 -6.50
CA MET A 8 0.92 16.61 -6.01
C MET A 8 0.81 16.55 -4.48
N ARG A 9 0.43 17.66 -3.85
CA ARG A 9 0.29 17.82 -2.39
C ARG A 9 -1.01 18.49 -1.99
N SER A 10 -1.72 19.06 -2.95
CA SER A 10 -3.02 19.65 -2.71
C SER A 10 -4.04 19.16 -3.74
N LEU A 11 -5.30 19.09 -3.31
CA LEU A 11 -6.43 18.73 -4.16
C LEU A 11 -7.58 19.72 -3.99
N LEU A 12 -8.23 20.03 -5.09
CA LEU A 12 -9.37 20.95 -5.15
C LEU A 12 -10.64 20.16 -5.45
N VAL A 13 -11.60 20.21 -4.54
CA VAL A 13 -12.94 19.65 -4.74
C VAL A 13 -13.86 20.77 -5.18
N VAL A 14 -14.34 20.70 -6.42
CA VAL A 14 -15.30 21.65 -7.00
C VAL A 14 -16.67 20.98 -7.09
N VAL A 15 -17.64 21.53 -6.36
CA VAL A 15 -19.04 21.07 -6.36
C VAL A 15 -19.98 22.15 -6.92
N PRO A 16 -21.08 21.76 -7.60
CA PRO A 16 -22.11 22.70 -8.00
C PRO A 16 -22.75 23.35 -6.77
N GLY A 17 -22.81 24.68 -6.76
CA GLY A 17 -23.45 25.49 -5.74
C GLY A 17 -24.83 26.00 -6.17
N PRO A 18 -25.57 26.65 -5.26
CA PRO A 18 -26.85 27.26 -5.57
C PRO A 18 -26.73 28.28 -6.71
N ARG A 19 -27.74 28.33 -7.59
CA ARG A 19 -27.83 29.29 -8.72
C ARG A 19 -26.66 29.22 -9.71
N GLY A 20 -26.02 28.06 -9.87
CA GLY A 20 -24.93 27.86 -10.83
C GLY A 20 -23.56 28.37 -10.36
N ALA A 21 -23.43 28.80 -9.10
CA ALA A 21 -22.13 29.09 -8.50
C ALA A 21 -21.28 27.81 -8.43
N LYS A 22 -19.96 27.92 -8.56
CA LYS A 22 -19.03 26.82 -8.27
C LYS A 22 -18.51 27.00 -6.85
N LEU A 23 -18.75 26.03 -5.97
CA LEU A 23 -18.15 25.99 -4.65
C LEU A 23 -16.89 25.13 -4.74
N SER A 24 -15.75 25.67 -4.31
CA SER A 24 -14.50 24.93 -4.28
C SER A 24 -13.96 24.83 -2.85
N ARG A 25 -13.37 23.67 -2.52
CA ARG A 25 -12.69 23.43 -1.25
C ARG A 25 -11.34 22.79 -1.52
N GLY A 26 -10.28 23.43 -1.06
CA GLY A 26 -8.91 22.91 -1.12
C GLY A 26 -8.60 22.03 0.10
N PHE A 27 -7.80 21.00 -0.13
CA PHE A 27 -7.24 20.13 0.90
C PHE A 27 -5.75 19.94 0.63
N SER A 28 -4.96 19.72 1.68
CA SER A 28 -3.52 19.51 1.60
C SER A 28 -3.14 18.21 2.31
N PHE A 29 -2.21 17.47 1.70
CA PHE A 29 -1.72 16.17 2.17
C PHE A 29 -0.20 16.09 1.89
N ASP A 30 0.45 15.07 2.46
CA ASP A 30 1.88 14.81 2.18
C ASP A 30 2.11 14.41 0.72
N ALA A 31 1.14 13.70 0.14
CA ALA A 31 1.07 13.35 -1.28
C ALA A 31 -0.39 13.20 -1.72
N CYS A 32 -0.70 13.70 -2.91
CA CYS A 32 -1.92 13.50 -3.66
C CYS A 32 -1.56 12.74 -4.94
N LEU A 33 -2.13 11.55 -5.14
CA LEU A 33 -1.86 10.71 -6.30
C LEU A 33 -3.04 10.76 -7.24
N ASP A 34 -2.78 11.12 -8.50
CA ASP A 34 -3.82 11.19 -9.53
C ASP A 34 -4.08 9.80 -10.14
N PRO A 35 -5.21 9.60 -10.87
CA PRO A 35 -5.60 8.30 -11.42
C PRO A 35 -4.61 7.66 -12.42
N SER A 36 -3.66 8.43 -12.96
CA SER A 36 -2.60 7.92 -13.85
C SER A 36 -1.39 7.38 -13.09
N THR A 37 -1.35 7.55 -11.76
CA THR A 37 -0.27 7.04 -10.90
C THR A 37 -0.24 5.52 -10.92
N ARG A 38 0.94 4.95 -11.19
CA ARG A 38 1.14 3.49 -11.20
C ARG A 38 1.43 2.96 -9.81
N GLN A 39 1.25 1.65 -9.60
CA GLN A 39 1.51 1.01 -8.30
C GLN A 39 2.96 1.15 -7.83
N GLU A 40 3.92 1.11 -8.77
CA GLU A 40 5.34 1.39 -8.50
C GLU A 40 5.56 2.81 -7.95
N ASP A 41 4.84 3.78 -8.51
CA ASP A 41 4.91 5.18 -8.08
C ASP A 41 4.22 5.36 -6.73
N VAL A 42 3.12 4.65 -6.47
CA VAL A 42 2.48 4.66 -5.15
C VAL A 42 3.47 4.18 -4.09
N PHE A 43 4.12 3.02 -4.30
CA PHE A 43 5.08 2.43 -3.37
C PHE A 43 6.26 3.35 -3.05
N SER A 44 6.76 4.09 -4.04
CA SER A 44 7.86 5.06 -3.86
C SER A 44 7.38 6.38 -3.23
N LYS A 45 6.29 6.96 -3.73
CA LYS A 45 5.82 8.31 -3.34
C LYS A 45 5.25 8.38 -1.92
N ILE A 46 4.61 7.31 -1.42
CA ILE A 46 4.06 7.31 -0.04
C ILE A 46 5.11 6.93 1.02
N GLY A 47 6.35 6.69 0.62
CA GLY A 47 7.46 6.43 1.55
C GLY A 47 7.53 5.01 2.11
N VAL A 48 6.96 4.00 1.42
CA VAL A 48 6.96 2.62 1.94
C VAL A 48 8.39 2.08 2.13
N HIS A 49 9.31 2.42 1.23
CA HIS A 49 10.73 2.07 1.40
C HIS A 49 11.30 2.52 2.74
N GLN A 50 10.98 3.74 3.19
CA GLN A 50 11.48 4.28 4.45
C GLN A 50 10.84 3.55 5.64
N LEU A 51 9.56 3.20 5.55
CA LEU A 51 8.88 2.38 6.55
C LEU A 51 9.49 0.98 6.66
N LEU A 52 9.79 0.33 5.54
CA LEU A 52 10.41 -1.00 5.54
C LEU A 52 11.83 -0.96 6.11
N GLN A 53 12.60 0.08 5.80
CA GLN A 53 13.92 0.28 6.42
C GLN A 53 13.83 0.53 7.92
N ALA A 54 12.85 1.31 8.38
CA ALA A 54 12.57 1.49 9.80
C ALA A 54 12.20 0.15 10.46
N ALA A 55 11.40 -0.69 9.79
CA ALA A 55 11.06 -2.02 10.29
C ALA A 55 12.28 -2.94 10.44
N LEU A 56 13.22 -2.91 9.49
CA LEU A 56 14.45 -3.71 9.55
C LEU A 56 15.39 -3.32 10.70
N VAL A 57 15.31 -2.08 11.20
CA VAL A 57 16.08 -1.61 12.36
C VAL A 57 15.29 -1.67 13.68
N GLY A 58 14.08 -2.26 13.66
CA GLY A 58 13.32 -2.60 14.86
C GLY A 58 12.13 -1.70 15.19
N TYR A 59 11.69 -0.83 14.28
CA TYR A 59 10.48 -0.02 14.48
C TYR A 59 9.20 -0.72 14.00
N SER A 60 8.13 -0.61 14.78
CA SER A 60 6.79 -1.04 14.32
C SER A 60 6.22 -0.04 13.32
N CYS A 61 5.90 -0.52 12.11
CA CYS A 61 5.32 0.28 11.03
C CYS A 61 3.94 -0.26 10.63
N THR A 62 3.03 0.62 10.24
CA THR A 62 1.68 0.22 9.79
C THR A 62 1.22 1.11 8.65
N ILE A 63 0.60 0.51 7.63
CA ILE A 63 0.02 1.19 6.48
C ILE A 63 -1.46 0.79 6.41
N PHE A 64 -2.33 1.79 6.28
CA PHE A 64 -3.77 1.59 6.13
C PHE A 64 -4.26 2.20 4.82
N ALA A 65 -5.13 1.48 4.11
CA ALA A 65 -5.91 2.01 3.01
C ALA A 65 -7.35 2.25 3.48
N TYR A 66 -7.84 3.48 3.37
CA TYR A 66 -9.19 3.87 3.79
C TYR A 66 -9.91 4.63 2.67
N GLY A 67 -11.24 4.54 2.64
CA GLY A 67 -12.07 5.12 1.58
C GLY A 67 -13.34 4.32 1.33
N GLN A 68 -14.23 4.86 0.50
CA GLN A 68 -15.49 4.20 0.15
C GLN A 68 -15.28 2.87 -0.60
N THR A 69 -16.29 2.00 -0.63
CA THR A 69 -16.27 0.79 -1.46
C THR A 69 -16.08 1.18 -2.93
N GLY A 70 -15.23 0.43 -3.64
CA GLY A 70 -14.86 0.74 -5.03
C GLY A 70 -13.82 1.85 -5.22
N SER A 71 -13.28 2.45 -4.13
CA SER A 71 -12.24 3.50 -4.24
C SER A 71 -10.82 2.99 -4.47
N GLY A 72 -10.62 1.68 -4.68
CA GLY A 72 -9.30 1.10 -4.96
C GLY A 72 -8.49 0.65 -3.73
N LYS A 73 -9.06 0.58 -2.50
CA LYS A 73 -8.32 0.12 -1.30
C LYS A 73 -7.61 -1.22 -1.49
N THR A 74 -8.36 -2.24 -1.94
CA THR A 74 -7.83 -3.59 -2.20
C THR A 74 -6.80 -3.57 -3.32
N TYR A 75 -7.06 -2.82 -4.40
CA TYR A 75 -6.12 -2.64 -5.49
C TYR A 75 -4.79 -2.03 -5.02
N THR A 76 -4.81 -0.98 -4.19
CA THR A 76 -3.59 -0.40 -3.63
C THR A 76 -2.83 -1.39 -2.76
N MET A 77 -3.52 -2.13 -1.88
CA MET A 77 -2.86 -3.06 -0.94
C MET A 77 -2.35 -4.34 -1.61
N SER A 78 -3.18 -5.02 -2.39
CA SER A 78 -2.90 -6.35 -2.95
C SER A 78 -2.56 -6.32 -4.44
N GLY A 79 -3.03 -5.33 -5.19
CA GLY A 79 -2.93 -5.30 -6.64
C GLY A 79 -4.10 -6.01 -7.31
N VAL A 80 -3.86 -6.57 -8.51
CA VAL A 80 -4.83 -7.46 -9.17
C VAL A 80 -4.65 -8.87 -8.61
N GLU A 81 -5.72 -9.45 -8.07
CA GLU A 81 -5.67 -10.71 -7.31
C GLU A 81 -5.30 -11.93 -8.18
N ASP A 82 -5.65 -11.93 -9.47
CA ASP A 82 -5.46 -13.06 -10.40
C ASP A 82 -3.99 -13.29 -10.83
N VAL A 83 -3.04 -12.48 -10.37
CA VAL A 83 -1.65 -12.47 -10.89
C VAL A 83 -0.71 -13.40 -10.11
N LEU A 84 -1.10 -13.85 -8.92
CA LEU A 84 -0.24 -14.61 -8.00
C LEU A 84 -0.20 -16.14 -8.25
N ASP A 85 -1.04 -16.67 -9.14
CA ASP A 85 -1.22 -18.12 -9.37
C ASP A 85 -0.15 -18.78 -10.27
N CYS A 86 1.03 -18.18 -10.40
CA CYS A 86 2.12 -18.73 -11.22
C CYS A 86 3.23 -19.38 -10.36
N GLU A 87 3.66 -20.60 -10.73
CA GLU A 87 4.70 -21.37 -10.02
C GLU A 87 6.06 -20.62 -9.91
N ARG A 88 6.26 -19.57 -10.72
CA ARG A 88 7.43 -18.69 -10.70
C ARG A 88 7.00 -17.24 -10.85
N TYR A 89 6.35 -16.70 -9.83
CA TYR A 89 6.04 -15.28 -9.78
C TYR A 89 7.32 -14.43 -9.81
N SER A 90 7.43 -13.52 -10.79
CA SER A 90 8.58 -12.64 -11.00
C SER A 90 8.24 -11.15 -10.88
N GLY A 91 7.08 -10.82 -10.32
CA GLY A 91 6.56 -9.46 -10.21
C GLY A 91 5.72 -9.02 -11.42
N ASP A 92 4.76 -8.14 -11.17
CA ASP A 92 3.85 -7.54 -12.14
C ASP A 92 3.69 -6.02 -11.93
N ALA A 93 3.36 -5.30 -13.00
CA ALA A 93 3.15 -3.86 -12.93
C ALA A 93 1.98 -3.47 -12.00
N THR A 94 1.03 -4.37 -11.79
CA THR A 94 -0.17 -4.17 -10.97
C THR A 94 -0.01 -4.57 -9.51
N ASP A 95 1.14 -5.13 -9.11
CA ASP A 95 1.40 -5.54 -7.73
C ASP A 95 1.12 -4.44 -6.73
N GLY A 96 0.37 -4.76 -5.69
CA GLY A 96 0.08 -3.84 -4.59
C GLY A 96 1.25 -3.68 -3.63
N LEU A 97 0.99 -2.88 -2.58
CA LEU A 97 1.96 -2.60 -1.53
C LEU A 97 2.43 -3.85 -0.79
N ILE A 98 1.56 -4.83 -0.54
CA ILE A 98 1.91 -6.06 0.21
C ILE A 98 3.00 -6.83 -0.54
N THR A 99 2.77 -7.16 -1.80
CA THR A 99 3.70 -7.98 -2.58
C THR A 99 5.03 -7.26 -2.80
N ARG A 100 5.00 -5.96 -3.14
CA ARG A 100 6.21 -5.13 -3.27
C ARG A 100 7.00 -5.06 -1.96
N SER A 101 6.31 -4.95 -0.83
CA SER A 101 6.95 -4.92 0.49
C SER A 101 7.63 -6.25 0.83
N LEU A 102 6.98 -7.38 0.54
CA LEU A 102 7.56 -8.70 0.77
C LEU A 102 8.83 -8.90 -0.07
N LEU A 103 8.77 -8.61 -1.38
CA LEU A 103 9.93 -8.69 -2.27
C LEU A 103 11.10 -7.85 -1.75
N TYR A 104 10.82 -6.60 -1.35
CA TYR A 104 11.83 -5.71 -0.78
C TYR A 104 12.46 -6.26 0.51
N LEU A 105 11.65 -6.79 1.43
CA LEU A 105 12.14 -7.35 2.70
C LEU A 105 13.02 -8.59 2.46
N PHE A 106 12.63 -9.49 1.55
CA PHE A 106 13.45 -10.65 1.20
C PHE A 106 14.79 -10.24 0.60
N ASP A 107 14.79 -9.26 -0.31
CA ASP A 107 16.03 -8.74 -0.90
C ASP A 107 16.93 -8.09 0.13
N ALA A 108 16.38 -7.24 1.01
CA ALA A 108 17.13 -6.57 2.05
C ALA A 108 17.78 -7.54 3.04
N VAL A 109 17.05 -8.57 3.48
CA VAL A 109 17.56 -9.62 4.38
C VAL A 109 18.68 -10.43 3.71
N ARG A 110 18.53 -10.76 2.43
CA ARG A 110 19.54 -11.49 1.66
C ARG A 110 20.82 -10.68 1.50
N SER A 111 20.71 -9.39 1.21
CA SER A 111 21.86 -8.48 1.09
C SER A 111 22.58 -8.25 2.43
N ALA A 112 21.83 -8.16 3.54
CA ALA A 112 22.40 -7.99 4.87
C ALA A 112 23.19 -9.22 5.36
N SER A 113 22.81 -10.42 4.90
CA SER A 113 23.45 -11.68 5.29
C SER A 113 24.86 -11.88 4.69
N GLY A 114 25.24 -11.10 3.68
CA GLY A 114 26.50 -11.25 2.94
C GLY A 114 27.68 -10.41 3.45
N GLY A 115 27.46 -9.44 4.33
CA GLY A 115 28.48 -8.44 4.69
C GLY A 115 28.79 -8.39 6.19
N GLY A 116 29.74 -9.19 6.68
CA GLY A 116 30.53 -9.00 7.91
C GLY A 116 29.81 -8.94 9.28
N GLN A 117 28.70 -8.22 9.40
CA GLN A 117 27.80 -8.16 10.56
C GLN A 117 26.69 -9.20 10.37
N GLN A 118 26.80 -10.30 11.11
CA GLN A 118 25.89 -11.43 11.00
C GLN A 118 24.59 -11.15 11.77
N HIS A 119 23.66 -10.42 11.15
CA HIS A 119 22.30 -10.28 11.66
C HIS A 119 21.45 -11.47 11.19
N GLN A 120 20.84 -12.19 12.15
CA GLN A 120 19.90 -13.26 11.84
C GLN A 120 18.48 -12.68 11.76
N TYR A 121 17.86 -12.75 10.59
CA TYR A 121 16.49 -12.33 10.39
C TYR A 121 15.56 -13.55 10.37
N THR A 122 14.36 -13.40 10.95
CA THR A 122 13.27 -14.37 10.82
C THR A 122 12.03 -13.60 10.40
N LEU A 123 11.51 -13.90 9.21
CA LEU A 123 10.29 -13.29 8.68
C LEU A 123 9.09 -14.17 9.05
N ARG A 124 8.03 -13.55 9.54
CA ARG A 124 6.74 -14.20 9.84
C ARG A 124 5.63 -13.37 9.24
N ALA A 125 4.58 -14.03 8.76
CA ALA A 125 3.38 -13.39 8.24
C ALA A 125 2.15 -14.02 8.89
N SER A 126 1.11 -13.21 9.06
CA SER A 126 -0.21 -13.59 9.52
C SER A 126 -1.24 -12.83 8.69
N TYR A 127 -2.36 -13.45 8.35
CA TYR A 127 -3.41 -12.79 7.58
C TYR A 127 -4.74 -13.02 8.28
N ALA A 128 -5.43 -11.93 8.63
CA ALA A 128 -6.66 -12.00 9.41
C ALA A 128 -7.68 -11.00 8.88
N GLU A 129 -8.96 -11.37 8.99
CA GLU A 129 -10.11 -10.51 8.70
C GLU A 129 -10.82 -10.14 10.00
N ILE A 130 -11.25 -8.88 10.11
CA ILE A 130 -12.17 -8.45 11.17
C ILE A 130 -13.52 -8.20 10.53
N TYR A 131 -14.49 -9.05 10.86
CA TYR A 131 -15.86 -8.94 10.40
C TYR A 131 -16.82 -9.02 11.59
N ASN A 132 -17.71 -8.03 11.71
CA ASN A 132 -18.67 -7.92 12.81
C ASN A 132 -18.02 -8.03 14.21
N GLU A 133 -16.92 -7.28 14.42
CA GLU A 133 -16.13 -7.29 15.67
C GLU A 133 -15.56 -8.67 16.04
N GLN A 134 -15.49 -9.60 15.09
CA GLN A 134 -14.85 -10.91 15.25
C GLN A 134 -13.64 -11.03 14.34
N ALA A 135 -12.54 -11.56 14.88
CA ALA A 135 -11.32 -11.82 14.15
C ALA A 135 -11.32 -13.25 13.60
N TYR A 136 -11.00 -13.40 12.32
CA TYR A 136 -10.89 -14.67 11.61
C TYR A 136 -9.48 -14.81 11.05
N ASP A 137 -8.82 -15.94 11.30
CA ASP A 137 -7.54 -16.25 10.66
C ASP A 137 -7.79 -16.74 9.23
N LEU A 138 -7.22 -16.04 8.24
CA LEU A 138 -7.37 -16.35 6.82
C LEU A 138 -6.32 -17.38 6.33
N LEU A 139 -5.35 -17.73 7.16
CA LEU A 139 -4.34 -18.77 6.86
C LEU A 139 -4.68 -20.11 7.52
N GLU A 140 -5.64 -20.15 8.43
CA GLU A 140 -6.12 -21.40 9.02
C GLU A 140 -6.89 -22.23 7.99
N ARG A 141 -6.68 -23.55 7.99
CA ARG A 141 -7.43 -24.43 7.09
C ARG A 141 -8.88 -24.47 7.56
N PRO A 142 -9.87 -24.44 6.65
CA PRO A 142 -11.26 -24.63 7.06
C PRO A 142 -11.42 -26.01 7.74
N GLY A 143 -11.65 -26.02 9.06
CA GLY A 143 -11.98 -27.22 9.84
C GLY A 143 -10.88 -27.82 10.73
N SER A 144 -9.85 -27.07 11.14
CA SER A 144 -8.99 -27.48 12.28
C SER A 144 -9.57 -27.16 13.65
#